data_AF-G9QL44-F1
#
_entry.id   AF-G9QL44-F1
#
_cell.length_a   1.000
_cell.length_b   1.000
_cell.length_c   1.000
_cell.angle_alpha   90.00
_cell.angle_beta   90.00
_cell.angle_gamma   90.00
#
_symmetry.space_group_name_H-M   'P 1'
#
loop_
_entity.id
_entity.type
_entity.pdbx_description
1 polymer ?
#
loop_
_entity_poly.entity_id
_entity_poly.type
_entity_poly.pdbx_seq_one_letter_code
_entity_poly.pdbx_strand_id
1 'polypeptide(L)'
;MLSSGLQFGIYPLSVAGTPAGLAVGPQDNYEQIQMALKRLRGGESKSLLPRIYLVYTGPADSEEKLLSIVEKYVRLGLMGDLVVGSLAPNIEMNHWLALIRKIIREYGSYIDSLQITNEPNLSFMDGSNPNIMPLLVQGVIAAKEEAEAANVRVDIGFGSVPDNGPKVVPHFWENLAEIGGEVFIDSLDYVAHNFYVDVFEPPLSLEKVPASVEDLLRRFREVNLKTAGIPDCIPIRITENGWPTGKNPFVGKDRSYEHQSEVLETIIRTVYNLRQELNITHYELFGLRDADSSKDDLFHQFGIMRDDYTPKPAFYTFQHLIQELGI
;
A
#
# COMPACT_ATOMS: atom_id res chain seq x y z
N MET A 1 8.72 -4.82 21.94
CA MET A 1 9.94 -5.42 21.39
C MET A 1 9.93 -5.15 19.90
N LEU A 2 10.96 -4.50 19.37
CA LEU A 2 11.05 -4.25 17.93
C LEU A 2 11.21 -5.58 17.19
N SER A 3 10.50 -5.75 16.06
CA SER A 3 10.49 -7.01 15.30
C SER A 3 11.89 -7.39 14.79
N SER A 4 12.26 -8.67 14.90
CA SER A 4 13.53 -9.16 14.35
C SER A 4 13.60 -9.10 12.83
N GLY A 5 12.44 -9.07 12.15
CA GLY A 5 12.31 -8.99 10.69
C GLY A 5 11.22 -8.01 10.24
N LEU A 6 10.87 -8.07 8.95
CA LEU A 6 9.73 -7.36 8.38
C LEU A 6 8.57 -8.33 8.12
N GLN A 7 7.34 -7.89 8.35
CA GLN A 7 6.18 -8.55 7.75
C GLN A 7 6.13 -8.15 6.27
N PHE A 8 6.31 -9.11 5.37
CA PHE A 8 6.21 -8.85 3.94
C PHE A 8 4.76 -8.94 3.46
N GLY A 9 4.44 -8.13 2.47
CA GLY A 9 3.18 -8.17 1.72
C GLY A 9 3.38 -7.93 0.24
N ILE A 10 2.31 -8.14 -0.54
CA ILE A 10 2.31 -7.91 -1.98
C ILE A 10 0.89 -7.72 -2.50
N TYR A 11 0.71 -6.77 -3.43
CA TYR A 11 -0.52 -6.67 -4.21
C TYR A 11 -0.58 -7.82 -5.23
N PRO A 12 -1.53 -8.76 -5.13
CA PRO A 12 -1.50 -10.00 -5.91
C PRO A 12 -2.19 -9.93 -7.27
N LEU A 13 -2.97 -8.86 -7.52
CA LEU A 13 -3.71 -8.66 -8.75
C LEU A 13 -2.89 -7.79 -9.72
N SER A 14 -3.46 -7.49 -10.90
CA SER A 14 -2.69 -6.86 -11.98
C SER A 14 -3.02 -5.41 -12.28
N VAL A 15 -4.14 -4.91 -11.78
CA VAL A 15 -4.62 -3.57 -12.15
C VAL A 15 -3.77 -2.51 -11.45
N ALA A 16 -3.28 -1.54 -12.20
CA ALA A 16 -2.53 -0.42 -11.64
C ALA A 16 -3.24 0.90 -11.88
N GLY A 17 -3.22 1.78 -10.88
CA GLY A 17 -3.67 3.16 -11.01
C GLY A 17 -2.71 3.97 -11.87
N THR A 18 -3.24 4.87 -12.70
CA THR A 18 -2.46 5.82 -13.50
C THR A 18 -3.05 7.22 -13.38
N PRO A 19 -2.31 8.28 -13.71
CA PRO A 19 -2.86 9.64 -13.76
C PRO A 19 -4.05 9.81 -14.72
N ALA A 20 -4.28 8.87 -15.64
CA ALA A 20 -5.32 8.91 -16.65
C ALA A 20 -6.42 7.85 -16.45
N GLY A 21 -6.36 7.03 -15.40
CA GLY A 21 -7.30 5.94 -15.16
C GLY A 21 -6.62 4.67 -14.66
N LEU A 22 -6.89 3.54 -15.31
CA LEU A 22 -6.35 2.23 -14.92
C LEU A 22 -5.54 1.60 -16.06
N ALA A 23 -4.37 1.07 -15.74
CA ALA A 23 -3.67 0.12 -16.58
C ALA A 23 -4.28 -1.27 -16.30
N VAL A 24 -4.86 -1.86 -17.35
CA VAL A 24 -5.54 -3.16 -17.30
C VAL A 24 -4.97 -4.08 -18.39
N GLY A 25 -5.24 -5.37 -18.26
CA GLY A 25 -4.91 -6.38 -19.28
C GLY A 25 -5.73 -7.65 -19.09
N PRO A 26 -5.18 -8.84 -19.40
CA PRO A 26 -5.88 -10.10 -19.23
C PRO A 26 -6.44 -10.29 -17.81
N GLN A 27 -7.52 -11.06 -17.70
CA GLN A 27 -8.14 -11.38 -16.41
C GLN A 27 -7.15 -12.11 -15.48
N ASP A 28 -7.21 -11.80 -14.19
CA ASP A 28 -6.44 -12.50 -13.17
C ASP A 28 -6.78 -13.99 -13.11
N ASN A 29 -5.74 -14.82 -13.03
CA ASN A 29 -5.85 -16.23 -12.76
C ASN A 29 -5.56 -16.51 -11.28
N TYR A 30 -6.60 -16.74 -10.49
CA TYR A 30 -6.49 -16.93 -9.05
C TYR A 30 -5.70 -18.18 -8.65
N GLU A 31 -5.70 -19.24 -9.45
CA GLU A 31 -4.88 -20.43 -9.17
C GLU A 31 -3.39 -20.10 -9.33
N GLN A 32 -3.02 -19.37 -10.39
CA GLN A 32 -1.64 -18.94 -10.61
C GLN A 32 -1.18 -17.95 -9.54
N ILE A 33 -2.06 -17.04 -9.11
CA ILE A 33 -1.80 -16.13 -7.97
C ILE A 33 -1.48 -16.94 -6.72
N GLN A 34 -2.32 -17.91 -6.36
CA GLN A 34 -2.11 -18.74 -5.17
C GLN A 34 -0.81 -19.54 -5.26
N MET A 35 -0.49 -20.10 -6.43
CA MET A 35 0.77 -20.78 -6.66
C MET A 35 1.98 -19.85 -6.53
N ALA A 36 1.90 -18.63 -7.06
CA ALA A 36 2.97 -17.65 -6.99
C ALA A 36 3.19 -17.14 -5.56
N LEU A 37 2.12 -16.83 -4.81
CA LEU A 37 2.21 -16.44 -3.40
C LEU A 37 2.82 -17.55 -2.55
N LYS A 38 2.41 -18.81 -2.75
CA LYS A 38 3.01 -19.96 -2.08
C LYS A 38 4.50 -20.10 -2.41
N ARG A 39 4.88 -19.86 -3.66
CA ARG A 39 6.29 -19.87 -4.08
C ARG A 39 7.08 -18.75 -3.42
N LEU A 40 6.59 -17.50 -3.43
CA LEU A 40 7.27 -16.36 -2.78
C LEU A 40 7.47 -16.58 -1.28
N ARG A 41 6.43 -17.08 -0.59
CA ARG A 41 6.50 -17.43 0.84
C ARG A 41 7.51 -18.53 1.12
N GLY A 42 7.75 -19.44 0.17
CA GLY A 42 8.71 -20.53 0.31
C GLY A 42 8.27 -21.54 1.36
N GLY A 43 8.89 -21.51 2.55
CA GLY A 43 8.58 -22.40 3.67
C GLY A 43 7.31 -22.01 4.45
N GLU A 44 6.88 -22.88 5.38
CA GLU A 44 5.72 -22.63 6.23
C GLU A 44 5.99 -21.64 7.38
N SER A 45 7.26 -21.34 7.66
CA SER A 45 7.65 -20.47 8.77
C SER A 45 7.60 -18.98 8.45
N LYS A 46 7.32 -18.58 7.19
CA LYS A 46 7.27 -17.18 6.77
C LYS A 46 5.85 -16.78 6.48
N SER A 47 5.49 -15.54 6.80
CA SER A 47 4.22 -14.93 6.39
C SER A 47 4.41 -14.05 5.15
N LEU A 48 3.37 -13.97 4.31
CA LEU A 48 3.30 -13.06 3.18
C LEU A 48 1.85 -12.57 3.07
N LEU A 49 1.63 -11.27 3.30
CA LEU A 49 0.30 -10.67 3.31
C LEU A 49 -0.15 -10.30 1.89
N PRO A 50 -1.30 -10.80 1.42
CA PRO A 50 -1.92 -10.25 0.23
C PRO A 50 -2.54 -8.89 0.58
N ARG A 51 -2.11 -7.84 -0.12
CA ARG A 51 -2.69 -6.50 -0.02
C ARG A 51 -3.77 -6.31 -1.07
N ILE A 52 -4.95 -5.82 -0.70
CA ILE A 52 -6.07 -5.63 -1.61
C ILE A 52 -6.68 -4.24 -1.43
N TYR A 53 -7.16 -3.68 -2.53
CA TYR A 53 -7.80 -2.37 -2.57
C TYR A 53 -9.29 -2.52 -2.84
N LEU A 54 -10.10 -1.90 -1.99
CA LEU A 54 -11.52 -1.69 -2.17
C LEU A 54 -11.75 -0.18 -2.33
N VAL A 55 -11.98 0.26 -3.56
CA VAL A 55 -12.13 1.68 -3.89
C VAL A 55 -13.59 1.98 -4.21
N TYR A 56 -14.21 2.87 -3.44
CA TYR A 56 -15.53 3.41 -3.75
C TYR A 56 -15.40 4.48 -4.84
N THR A 57 -16.04 4.27 -5.99
CA THR A 57 -15.97 5.19 -7.15
C THR A 57 -17.18 6.10 -7.29
N GLY A 58 -18.26 5.83 -6.54
CA GLY A 58 -19.45 6.68 -6.51
C GLY A 58 -20.75 5.88 -6.34
N PRO A 59 -21.92 6.52 -6.47
CA PRO A 59 -23.22 5.92 -6.12
C PRO A 59 -23.61 4.67 -6.92
N ALA A 60 -22.92 4.37 -8.02
CA ALA A 60 -23.10 3.14 -8.78
C ALA A 60 -22.50 1.91 -8.08
N ASP A 61 -21.60 2.12 -7.12
CA ASP A 61 -21.06 1.07 -6.26
C ASP A 61 -22.00 0.88 -5.07
N SER A 62 -22.95 -0.05 -5.21
CA SER A 62 -23.77 -0.44 -4.07
C SER A 62 -22.92 -1.09 -2.98
N GLU A 63 -23.34 -0.95 -1.74
CA GLU A 63 -22.69 -1.62 -0.59
C GLU A 63 -22.60 -3.14 -0.83
N GLU A 64 -23.67 -3.77 -1.34
CA GLU A 64 -23.69 -5.19 -1.68
C GLU A 64 -22.59 -5.57 -2.70
N LYS A 65 -22.39 -4.74 -3.73
CA LYS A 65 -21.32 -4.95 -4.72
C LYS A 65 -19.96 -4.91 -4.05
N LEU A 66 -19.68 -3.91 -3.22
CA LEU A 66 -18.40 -3.78 -2.52
C LEU A 66 -18.15 -4.96 -1.58
N LEU A 67 -19.15 -5.36 -0.79
CA LEU A 67 -19.03 -6.51 0.11
C LEU A 67 -18.85 -7.82 -0.64
N SER A 68 -19.49 -8.01 -1.80
CA SER A 68 -19.29 -9.20 -2.62
C SER A 68 -17.84 -9.35 -3.11
N ILE A 69 -17.14 -8.22 -3.32
CA ILE A 69 -15.72 -8.19 -3.65
C ILE A 69 -14.88 -8.63 -2.45
N VAL A 70 -15.16 -8.10 -1.26
CA VAL A 70 -14.49 -8.51 -0.02
C VAL A 70 -14.69 -9.99 0.24
N GLU A 71 -15.94 -10.48 0.18
CA GLU A 71 -16.29 -11.88 0.40
C GLU A 71 -15.59 -12.80 -0.61
N LYS A 72 -15.49 -12.40 -1.88
CA LYS A 72 -14.72 -13.12 -2.90
C LYS A 72 -13.26 -13.28 -2.48
N TYR A 73 -12.61 -12.21 -2.00
CA TYR A 73 -11.20 -12.29 -1.61
C TYR A 73 -10.98 -13.04 -0.30
N VAL A 74 -11.92 -12.98 0.65
CA VAL A 74 -11.90 -13.85 1.85
C VAL A 74 -11.89 -15.31 1.43
N ARG A 75 -12.83 -15.73 0.54
CA ARG A 75 -12.90 -17.11 0.04
C ARG A 75 -11.65 -17.57 -0.69
N LEU A 76 -10.96 -16.64 -1.36
CA LEU A 76 -9.73 -16.91 -2.09
C LEU A 76 -8.49 -16.87 -1.17
N GLY A 77 -8.61 -16.55 0.12
CA GLY A 77 -7.46 -16.40 1.01
C GLY A 77 -6.55 -15.23 0.62
N LEU A 78 -7.13 -14.15 0.09
CA LEU A 78 -6.42 -12.94 -0.36
C LEU A 78 -6.68 -11.74 0.55
N MET A 79 -7.25 -11.94 1.74
CA MET A 79 -7.52 -10.88 2.71
C MET A 79 -6.45 -10.87 3.79
N GLY A 80 -5.29 -10.27 3.51
CA GLY A 80 -4.30 -9.95 4.54
C GLY A 80 -4.47 -8.49 4.97
N ASP A 81 -4.04 -7.60 4.09
CA ASP A 81 -4.14 -6.15 4.29
C ASP A 81 -5.17 -5.53 3.34
N LEU A 82 -6.20 -4.90 3.89
CA LEU A 82 -7.30 -4.31 3.12
C LEU A 82 -7.23 -2.78 3.15
N VAL A 83 -7.15 -2.16 1.99
CA VAL A 83 -7.29 -0.71 1.82
C VAL A 83 -8.72 -0.37 1.44
N VAL A 84 -9.34 0.56 2.16
CA VAL A 84 -10.63 1.13 1.78
C VAL A 84 -10.41 2.59 1.39
N GLY A 85 -10.53 2.88 0.10
CA GLY A 85 -10.36 4.23 -0.48
C GLY A 85 -11.65 4.78 -1.09
N SER A 86 -11.63 6.05 -1.45
CA SER A 86 -12.75 6.70 -2.13
C SER A 86 -12.26 7.70 -3.18
N LEU A 87 -12.55 7.40 -4.44
CA LEU A 87 -12.42 8.34 -5.55
C LEU A 87 -13.71 9.11 -5.82
N ALA A 88 -14.78 8.82 -5.09
CA ALA A 88 -16.02 9.58 -5.19
C ALA A 88 -15.81 10.98 -4.59
N PRO A 89 -16.11 12.06 -5.32
CA PRO A 89 -15.88 13.43 -4.83
C PRO A 89 -16.82 13.84 -3.70
N ASN A 90 -17.97 13.17 -3.55
CA ASN A 90 -19.03 13.52 -2.60
C ASN A 90 -19.61 12.29 -1.89
N ILE A 91 -18.75 11.43 -1.33
CA ILE A 91 -19.25 10.35 -0.46
C ILE A 91 -19.84 10.96 0.82
N GLU A 92 -21.06 10.55 1.16
CA GLU A 92 -21.72 10.93 2.41
C GLU A 92 -21.02 10.25 3.59
N MET A 93 -20.69 11.02 4.64
CA MET A 93 -19.97 10.53 5.82
C MET A 93 -20.66 9.31 6.46
N ASN A 94 -21.98 9.35 6.62
CA ASN A 94 -22.72 8.23 7.23
C ASN A 94 -22.61 6.95 6.39
N HIS A 95 -22.58 7.08 5.06
CA HIS A 95 -22.42 5.94 4.17
C HIS A 95 -20.99 5.37 4.26
N TRP A 96 -19.99 6.25 4.26
CA TRP A 96 -18.58 5.87 4.45
C TRP A 96 -18.36 5.09 5.75
N LEU A 97 -18.83 5.63 6.88
CA LEU A 97 -18.66 4.99 8.18
C LEU A 97 -19.49 3.71 8.30
N ALA A 98 -20.67 3.64 7.69
CA ALA A 98 -21.48 2.42 7.67
C ALA A 98 -20.76 1.28 6.94
N LEU A 99 -20.15 1.57 5.78
CA LEU A 99 -19.37 0.60 5.01
C LEU A 99 -18.19 0.06 5.83
N ILE A 100 -17.38 0.94 6.42
CA ILE A 100 -16.22 0.56 7.25
C ILE A 100 -16.64 -0.37 8.39
N ARG A 101 -17.66 0.03 9.16
CA ARG A 101 -18.15 -0.76 10.28
C ARG A 101 -18.67 -2.12 9.83
N LYS A 102 -19.33 -2.17 8.68
CA LYS A 102 -19.86 -3.43 8.12
C LYS A 102 -18.74 -4.37 7.68
N ILE A 103 -17.68 -3.84 7.06
CA ILE A 103 -16.49 -4.62 6.71
C ILE A 103 -15.89 -5.27 7.95
N ILE A 104 -15.71 -4.53 9.05
CA ILE A 104 -15.15 -5.06 10.29
C ILE A 104 -16.06 -6.11 10.93
N ARG A 105 -17.37 -5.83 11.06
CA ARG A 105 -18.30 -6.80 11.66
C ARG A 105 -18.38 -8.12 10.91
N GLU A 106 -18.38 -8.07 9.58
CA GLU A 106 -18.56 -9.28 8.76
C GLU A 106 -17.24 -10.00 8.47
N TYR A 107 -16.15 -9.24 8.29
CA TYR A 107 -14.89 -9.76 7.78
C TYR A 107 -13.68 -9.50 8.67
N GLY A 108 -13.84 -8.81 9.81
CA GLY A 108 -12.76 -8.45 10.73
C GLY A 108 -11.96 -9.64 11.28
N SER A 109 -12.53 -10.85 11.28
CA SER A 109 -11.82 -12.07 11.68
C SER A 109 -10.97 -12.70 10.56
N TYR A 110 -11.04 -12.16 9.34
CA TYR A 110 -10.34 -12.63 8.14
C TYR A 110 -9.38 -11.59 7.56
N ILE A 111 -9.25 -10.41 8.17
CA ILE A 111 -8.32 -9.36 7.75
C ILE A 111 -7.31 -9.13 8.88
N ASP A 112 -6.03 -8.98 8.54
CA ASP A 112 -4.98 -8.66 9.50
C ASP A 112 -4.95 -7.15 9.77
N SER A 113 -5.14 -6.35 8.71
CA SER A 113 -5.19 -4.89 8.81
C SER A 113 -6.21 -4.24 7.88
N LEU A 114 -6.65 -3.06 8.30
CA LEU A 114 -7.54 -2.19 7.55
C LEU A 114 -6.92 -0.79 7.44
N GLN A 115 -6.58 -0.39 6.22
CA GLN A 115 -6.10 0.94 5.90
C GLN A 115 -7.26 1.82 5.41
N ILE A 116 -7.53 2.90 6.14
CA ILE A 116 -8.52 3.90 5.79
C ILE A 116 -7.86 4.94 4.90
N THR A 117 -8.32 5.03 3.65
CA THR A 117 -7.74 5.79 2.53
C THR A 117 -6.35 5.29 2.11
N ASN A 118 -6.06 5.32 0.79
CA ASN A 118 -4.75 4.94 0.27
C ASN A 118 -3.78 6.12 0.30
N GLU A 119 -4.14 7.19 -0.41
CA GLU A 119 -3.25 8.34 -0.66
C GLU A 119 -4.00 9.66 -0.46
N PRO A 120 -4.47 9.92 0.78
CA PRO A 120 -5.28 11.09 1.12
C PRO A 120 -4.53 12.40 0.92
N ASN A 121 -3.19 12.37 0.90
CA ASN A 121 -2.35 13.52 0.65
C ASN A 121 -1.93 13.68 -0.82
N LEU A 122 -2.56 12.95 -1.76
CA LEU A 122 -2.31 13.06 -3.19
C LEU A 122 -3.55 13.58 -3.94
N SER A 123 -3.43 14.75 -4.56
CA SER A 123 -4.55 15.57 -5.06
C SER A 123 -5.39 14.97 -6.20
N PHE A 124 -4.94 13.87 -6.82
CA PHE A 124 -5.66 13.19 -7.91
C PHE A 124 -6.11 11.77 -7.54
N MET A 125 -5.82 11.33 -6.31
CA MET A 125 -6.29 10.06 -5.75
C MET A 125 -7.35 10.35 -4.68
N ASP A 126 -7.29 9.73 -3.50
CA ASP A 126 -8.22 10.03 -2.40
C ASP A 126 -8.20 11.52 -2.02
N GLY A 127 -7.03 12.16 -2.11
CA GLY A 127 -6.85 13.60 -1.87
C GLY A 127 -7.55 14.53 -2.86
N SER A 128 -8.16 14.00 -3.93
CA SER A 128 -9.04 14.76 -4.81
C SER A 128 -10.40 15.09 -4.16
N ASN A 129 -10.79 14.35 -3.13
CA ASN A 129 -12.01 14.59 -2.39
C ASN A 129 -11.82 15.76 -1.42
N PRO A 130 -12.62 16.85 -1.51
CA PRO A 130 -12.48 18.00 -0.62
C PRO A 130 -12.77 17.69 0.84
N ASN A 131 -13.47 16.59 1.12
CA ASN A 131 -13.81 16.11 2.46
C ASN A 131 -12.91 14.95 2.91
N ILE A 132 -11.76 14.73 2.25
CA ILE A 132 -10.88 13.59 2.57
C ILE A 132 -10.41 13.57 4.02
N MET A 133 -10.13 14.73 4.60
CA MET A 133 -9.57 14.80 5.95
C MET A 133 -10.58 14.35 7.02
N PRO A 134 -11.83 14.85 7.06
CA PRO A 134 -12.87 14.26 7.90
C PRO A 134 -13.12 12.77 7.64
N LEU A 135 -13.12 12.32 6.38
CA LEU A 135 -13.38 10.92 6.03
C LEU A 135 -12.29 9.99 6.58
N LEU A 136 -11.03 10.42 6.49
CA LEU A 136 -9.89 9.72 7.05
C LEU A 136 -9.98 9.64 8.57
N VAL A 137 -10.13 10.80 9.24
CA VAL A 137 -10.11 10.86 10.71
C VAL A 137 -11.27 10.07 11.30
N GLN A 138 -12.49 10.33 10.84
CA GLN A 138 -13.68 9.63 11.35
C GLN A 138 -13.71 8.17 10.93
N GLY A 139 -13.16 7.82 9.77
CA GLY A 139 -13.06 6.44 9.30
C GLY A 139 -12.13 5.60 10.17
N VAL A 140 -10.95 6.13 10.56
CA VAL A 140 -10.01 5.46 11.47
C VAL A 140 -10.65 5.25 12.85
N ILE A 141 -11.26 6.29 13.42
CA ILE A 141 -11.93 6.20 14.73
C ILE A 141 -13.05 5.14 14.68
N ALA A 142 -13.95 5.23 13.69
CA ALA A 142 -15.05 4.28 13.56
C ALA A 142 -14.56 2.84 13.32
N ALA A 143 -13.43 2.66 12.63
CA ALA A 143 -12.83 1.35 12.44
C ALA A 143 -12.31 0.78 13.76
N LYS A 144 -11.60 1.58 14.57
CA LYS A 144 -11.10 1.13 15.87
C LYS A 144 -12.23 0.77 16.83
N GLU A 145 -13.21 1.65 16.97
CA GLU A 145 -14.39 1.43 17.82
C GLU A 145 -15.12 0.14 17.44
N GLU A 146 -15.31 -0.12 16.15
CA GLU A 146 -16.01 -1.31 15.69
C GLU A 146 -15.18 -2.58 15.87
N ALA A 147 -13.85 -2.53 15.70
CA ALA A 147 -12.98 -3.67 15.93
C ALA A 147 -13.03 -4.11 17.40
N GLU A 148 -13.02 -3.14 18.32
CA GLU A 148 -13.18 -3.38 19.76
C GLU A 148 -14.57 -3.92 20.10
N ALA A 149 -15.63 -3.31 19.57
CA ALA A 149 -17.01 -3.74 19.80
C ALA A 149 -17.29 -5.15 19.27
N ALA A 150 -16.71 -5.50 18.11
CA ALA A 150 -16.80 -6.82 17.52
C ALA A 150 -15.81 -7.84 18.14
N ASN A 151 -14.91 -7.39 19.02
CA ASN A 151 -13.84 -8.19 19.64
C ASN A 151 -12.99 -8.94 18.59
N VAL A 152 -12.63 -8.25 17.51
CA VAL A 152 -11.75 -8.74 16.46
C VAL A 152 -10.39 -8.03 16.55
N ARG A 153 -9.34 -8.72 16.11
CA ARG A 153 -7.98 -8.15 16.07
C ARG A 153 -7.69 -7.73 14.65
N VAL A 154 -7.84 -6.44 14.37
CA VAL A 154 -7.51 -5.83 13.08
C VAL A 154 -6.70 -4.58 13.38
N ASP A 155 -5.51 -4.47 12.79
CA ASP A 155 -4.71 -3.26 12.92
C ASP A 155 -5.28 -2.16 12.01
N ILE A 156 -5.53 -0.98 12.58
CA ILE A 156 -6.13 0.16 11.87
C ILE A 156 -5.07 1.23 11.57
N GLY A 157 -5.07 1.75 10.34
CA GLY A 157 -4.17 2.84 9.95
C GLY A 157 -4.68 3.63 8.76
N PHE A 158 -3.86 4.55 8.26
CA PHE A 158 -4.11 5.31 7.03
C PHE A 158 -2.83 5.42 6.19
N GLY A 159 -2.98 5.59 4.88
CA GLY A 159 -1.84 5.72 3.97
C GLY A 159 -1.40 7.15 3.68
N SER A 160 -0.24 7.28 3.05
CA SER A 160 0.32 8.56 2.63
C SER A 160 1.36 8.36 1.53
N VAL A 161 1.67 9.42 0.81
CA VAL A 161 2.83 9.51 -0.11
C VAL A 161 3.84 10.56 0.38
N PRO A 162 5.07 10.64 -0.18
CA PRO A 162 5.98 11.76 0.06
C PRO A 162 5.31 13.12 -0.15
N ASP A 163 5.63 14.07 0.72
CA ASP A 163 4.99 15.40 0.81
C ASP A 163 5.72 16.50 0.01
N ASN A 164 6.71 16.13 -0.80
CA ASN A 164 7.57 17.05 -1.56
C ASN A 164 7.23 17.09 -3.07
N GLY A 165 6.27 16.28 -3.52
CA GLY A 165 5.86 16.23 -4.93
C GLY A 165 4.94 17.37 -5.36
N PRO A 166 4.83 17.68 -6.67
CA PRO A 166 4.03 18.80 -7.18
C PRO A 166 2.50 18.58 -7.07
N LYS A 167 2.06 17.39 -6.69
CA LYS A 167 0.65 16.98 -6.62
C LYS A 167 0.19 16.68 -5.19
N VAL A 168 1.02 16.95 -4.21
CA VAL A 168 0.68 16.75 -2.80
C VAL A 168 -0.36 17.78 -2.35
N VAL A 169 -1.24 17.39 -1.43
CA VAL A 169 -2.20 18.31 -0.81
C VAL A 169 -1.45 19.26 0.12
N PRO A 170 -1.53 20.59 -0.08
CA PRO A 170 -0.84 21.56 0.78
C PRO A 170 -1.28 21.45 2.25
N HIS A 171 -0.32 21.61 3.17
CA HIS A 171 -0.55 21.61 4.62
C HIS A 171 -1.27 20.35 5.16
N PHE A 172 -1.15 19.22 4.46
CA PHE A 172 -1.86 17.99 4.83
C PHE A 172 -1.59 17.57 6.28
N TRP A 173 -0.32 17.55 6.70
CA TRP A 173 0.07 17.07 8.03
C TRP A 173 -0.33 18.04 9.15
N GLU A 174 -0.25 19.35 8.90
CA GLU A 174 -0.73 20.38 9.82
C GLU A 174 -2.24 20.31 10.01
N ASN A 175 -2.98 20.17 8.92
CA ASN A 175 -4.44 20.03 8.95
C ASN A 175 -4.87 18.72 9.63
N LEU A 176 -4.10 17.64 9.48
CA LEU A 176 -4.33 16.38 10.17
C LEU A 176 -4.13 16.53 11.68
N ALA A 177 -3.08 17.25 12.12
CA ALA A 177 -2.89 17.59 13.54
C ALA A 177 -4.08 18.38 14.10
N GLU A 178 -4.58 19.36 13.35
CA GLU A 178 -5.70 20.21 13.80
C GLU A 178 -7.02 19.42 13.95
N ILE A 179 -7.30 18.50 13.02
CA ILE A 179 -8.60 17.80 12.94
C ILE A 179 -8.60 16.47 13.70
N GLY A 180 -7.47 15.75 13.74
CA GLY A 180 -7.39 14.40 14.31
C GLY A 180 -7.69 14.37 15.82
N GLY A 181 -6.94 15.16 16.59
CA GLY A 181 -7.01 15.14 18.05
C GLY A 181 -6.56 13.81 18.67
N GLU A 182 -6.64 13.71 20.00
CA GLU A 182 -6.14 12.54 20.75
C GLU A 182 -6.86 11.24 20.39
N VAL A 183 -8.18 11.28 20.21
CA VAL A 183 -8.98 10.08 19.88
C VAL A 183 -8.54 9.44 18.56
N PHE A 184 -8.20 10.26 17.56
CA PHE A 184 -7.66 9.75 16.30
C PHE A 184 -6.31 9.08 16.50
N ILE A 185 -5.39 9.72 17.23
CA ILE A 185 -4.05 9.18 17.49
C ILE A 185 -4.12 7.85 18.26
N ASP A 186 -4.98 7.78 19.28
CA ASP A 186 -5.20 6.57 20.08
C ASP A 186 -5.87 5.45 19.27
N SER A 187 -6.53 5.80 18.15
CA SER A 187 -7.14 4.83 17.24
C SER A 187 -6.18 4.25 16.20
N LEU A 188 -4.95 4.78 16.08
CA LEU A 188 -3.96 4.30 15.12
C LEU A 188 -3.16 3.12 15.68
N ASP A 189 -3.09 2.04 14.91
CA ASP A 189 -2.15 0.94 15.12
C ASP A 189 -0.91 1.07 14.22
N TYR A 190 -1.00 1.83 13.12
CA TYR A 190 0.12 2.14 12.23
C TYR A 190 -0.14 3.35 11.33
N VAL A 191 0.91 3.83 10.65
CA VAL A 191 0.79 4.73 9.49
C VAL A 191 1.48 4.13 8.28
N ALA A 192 0.76 4.07 7.17
CA ALA A 192 1.21 3.54 5.90
C ALA A 192 1.88 4.62 5.04
N HIS A 193 2.90 4.21 4.28
CA HIS A 193 3.65 5.09 3.39
C HIS A 193 3.95 4.39 2.06
N ASN A 194 3.46 5.01 0.98
CA ASN A 194 3.64 4.61 -0.39
C ASN A 194 4.73 5.48 -1.01
N PHE A 195 5.80 4.90 -1.53
CA PHE A 195 6.84 5.69 -2.20
C PHE A 195 7.48 4.94 -3.36
N TYR A 196 7.94 5.69 -4.35
CA TYR A 196 8.47 5.16 -5.60
C TYR A 196 9.72 5.94 -6.01
N VAL A 197 10.90 5.47 -5.56
CA VAL A 197 12.18 6.12 -5.88
C VAL A 197 12.45 6.05 -7.38
N ASP A 198 12.81 7.19 -7.96
CA ASP A 198 13.17 7.37 -9.36
C ASP A 198 12.08 7.02 -10.41
N VAL A 199 10.89 6.57 -10.00
CA VAL A 199 9.83 6.16 -10.95
C VAL A 199 9.19 7.36 -11.63
N PHE A 200 8.84 8.39 -10.86
CA PHE A 200 8.16 9.60 -11.32
C PHE A 200 9.08 10.83 -11.35
N GLU A 201 10.38 10.60 -11.11
CA GLU A 201 11.41 11.61 -10.92
C GLU A 201 12.59 11.35 -11.87
N PRO A 202 13.55 12.28 -12.01
CA PRO A 202 14.78 12.02 -12.76
C PRO A 202 15.48 10.72 -12.29
N PRO A 203 15.99 9.87 -13.20
CA PRO A 203 16.56 8.59 -12.82
C PRO A 203 17.78 8.74 -11.93
N LEU A 204 17.82 7.97 -10.84
CA LEU A 204 18.96 7.89 -9.93
C LEU A 204 19.92 6.79 -10.40
N SER A 205 21.21 6.93 -10.08
CA SER A 205 22.12 5.79 -10.14
C SER A 205 21.86 4.88 -8.94
N LEU A 206 22.07 3.58 -9.11
CA LEU A 206 21.79 2.57 -8.07
C LEU A 206 22.46 2.90 -6.72
N GLU A 207 23.68 3.41 -6.76
CA GLU A 207 24.45 3.85 -5.58
C GLU A 207 23.84 5.04 -4.81
N LYS A 208 22.92 5.79 -5.41
CA LYS A 208 22.18 6.90 -4.77
C LYS A 208 20.82 6.48 -4.20
N VAL A 209 20.30 5.31 -4.60
CA VAL A 209 19.01 4.81 -4.13
C VAL A 209 18.94 4.71 -2.61
N PRO A 210 19.94 4.16 -1.88
CA PRO A 210 19.87 4.07 -0.43
C PRO A 210 19.69 5.42 0.27
N ALA A 211 20.47 6.43 -0.11
CA ALA A 211 20.38 7.77 0.47
C ALA A 211 19.01 8.40 0.20
N SER A 212 18.47 8.23 -1.01
CA SER A 212 17.13 8.73 -1.34
C SER A 212 16.02 8.06 -0.52
N VAL A 213 16.11 6.74 -0.29
CA VAL A 213 15.15 6.01 0.56
C VAL A 213 15.26 6.48 2.01
N GLU A 214 16.48 6.62 2.53
CA GLU A 214 16.71 7.10 3.89
C GLU A 214 16.14 8.51 4.10
N ASP A 215 16.43 9.45 3.20
CA ASP A 215 15.94 10.82 3.29
C ASP A 215 14.40 10.87 3.29
N LEU A 216 13.73 10.09 2.43
CA LEU A 216 12.27 10.00 2.38
C LEU A 216 11.69 9.47 3.70
N LEU A 217 12.24 8.37 4.22
CA LEU A 217 11.70 7.72 5.42
C LEU A 217 12.00 8.51 6.70
N ARG A 218 13.18 9.15 6.78
CA ARG A 218 13.49 10.07 7.88
C ARG A 218 12.60 11.29 7.84
N ARG A 219 12.40 11.90 6.67
CA ARG A 219 11.46 13.02 6.52
C ARG A 219 10.06 12.61 6.98
N PHE A 220 9.60 11.42 6.57
CA PHE A 220 8.30 10.91 6.99
C PHE A 220 8.20 10.78 8.52
N ARG A 221 9.14 10.07 9.16
CA ARG A 221 9.12 9.87 10.61
C ARG A 221 9.36 11.17 11.41
N GLU A 222 10.39 11.91 11.04
CA GLU A 222 10.95 12.98 11.87
C GLU A 222 10.32 14.35 11.59
N VAL A 223 9.65 14.52 10.45
CA VAL A 223 8.95 15.76 10.08
C VAL A 223 7.45 15.50 9.99
N ASN A 224 7.00 14.64 9.08
CA ASN A 224 5.58 14.52 8.76
C ASN A 224 4.74 13.98 9.92
N LEU A 225 5.12 12.83 10.47
CA LEU A 225 4.40 12.22 11.59
C LEU A 225 4.45 13.11 12.85
N LYS A 226 5.61 13.75 13.12
CA LYS A 226 5.74 14.69 14.24
C LYS A 226 4.87 15.94 14.08
N THR A 227 4.76 16.49 12.87
CA THR A 227 3.85 17.61 12.57
C THR A 227 2.41 17.24 12.86
N ALA A 228 1.99 16.01 12.54
CA ALA A 228 0.65 15.50 12.85
C ALA A 228 0.46 15.07 14.32
N GLY A 229 1.49 15.17 15.17
CA GLY A 229 1.43 14.73 16.56
C GLY A 229 1.43 13.21 16.76
N ILE A 230 1.78 12.43 15.73
CA ILE A 230 1.82 10.96 15.77
C ILE A 230 3.12 10.52 16.46
N PRO A 231 3.06 9.78 17.58
CA PRO A 231 4.25 9.43 18.35
C PRO A 231 5.07 8.32 17.69
N ASP A 232 6.36 8.25 18.03
CA ASP A 232 7.31 7.28 17.47
C ASP A 232 6.97 5.81 17.79
N CYS A 233 6.11 5.57 18.80
CA CYS A 233 5.61 4.23 19.12
C CYS A 233 4.63 3.69 18.07
N ILE A 234 3.97 4.55 17.28
CA ILE A 234 3.12 4.12 16.16
C ILE A 234 4.03 3.70 15.00
N PRO A 235 3.97 2.43 14.57
CA PRO A 235 4.87 1.91 13.54
C PRO A 235 4.55 2.48 12.15
N ILE A 236 5.59 2.56 11.33
CA ILE A 236 5.48 2.79 9.89
C ILE A 236 5.30 1.44 9.19
N ARG A 237 4.43 1.42 8.18
CA ARG A 237 4.32 0.33 7.20
C ARG A 237 4.63 0.85 5.82
N ILE A 238 5.56 0.23 5.11
CA ILE A 238 5.73 0.51 3.68
C ILE A 238 4.71 -0.34 2.96
N THR A 239 3.65 0.28 2.47
CA THR A 239 2.47 -0.42 1.98
C THR A 239 2.34 -0.43 0.46
N GLU A 240 3.14 0.40 -0.20
CA GLU A 240 3.24 0.40 -1.65
C GLU A 240 4.63 0.89 -2.06
N ASN A 241 5.47 -0.05 -2.51
CA ASN A 241 6.70 0.27 -3.21
C ASN A 241 6.85 -0.65 -4.41
N GLY A 242 7.36 -0.12 -5.51
CA GLY A 242 7.62 -0.88 -6.71
C GLY A 242 8.62 -0.17 -7.61
N TRP A 243 9.08 -0.90 -8.63
CA TRP A 243 9.91 -0.33 -9.67
C TRP A 243 9.56 -1.01 -11.00
N PRO A 244 8.90 -0.32 -11.95
CA PRO A 244 8.36 -0.95 -13.15
C PRO A 244 9.42 -1.19 -14.21
N THR A 245 9.20 -2.19 -15.07
CA THR A 245 9.97 -2.42 -16.30
C THR A 245 9.33 -1.72 -17.49
N GLY A 246 9.92 -1.84 -18.68
CA GLY A 246 9.41 -1.20 -19.90
C GLY A 246 9.83 0.27 -20.01
N LYS A 247 9.21 1.01 -20.92
CA LYS A 247 9.53 2.42 -21.15
C LYS A 247 8.89 3.32 -20.13
N ASN A 248 9.71 4.17 -19.50
CA ASN A 248 9.22 5.21 -18.63
C ASN A 248 8.81 6.46 -19.46
N PRO A 249 7.52 6.83 -19.50
CA PRO A 249 7.05 7.95 -20.32
C PRO A 249 7.47 9.32 -19.79
N PHE A 250 7.84 9.43 -18.51
CA PHE A 250 8.26 10.71 -17.89
C PHE A 250 9.71 11.07 -18.22
N VAL A 251 10.57 10.06 -18.39
CA VAL A 251 12.02 10.27 -18.62
C VAL A 251 12.51 9.70 -19.96
N GLY A 252 11.66 8.97 -20.69
CA GLY A 252 11.96 8.38 -21.99
C GLY A 252 13.00 7.26 -21.96
N LYS A 253 13.21 6.60 -20.81
CA LYS A 253 14.20 5.52 -20.64
C LYS A 253 13.54 4.15 -20.55
N ASP A 254 14.20 3.16 -21.15
CA ASP A 254 13.83 1.76 -21.02
C ASP A 254 14.37 1.20 -19.70
N ARG A 255 13.54 0.40 -19.03
CA ARG A 255 13.82 -0.25 -17.75
C ARG A 255 13.86 -1.76 -17.93
N SER A 256 15.04 -2.35 -17.70
CA SER A 256 15.24 -3.79 -17.84
C SER A 256 14.73 -4.56 -16.62
N TYR A 257 14.54 -5.87 -16.82
CA TYR A 257 14.12 -6.81 -15.79
C TYR A 257 15.21 -7.01 -14.72
N GLU A 258 16.47 -6.94 -15.14
CA GLU A 258 17.64 -7.02 -14.26
C GLU A 258 17.71 -5.78 -13.36
N HIS A 259 17.51 -4.60 -13.93
CA HIS A 259 17.60 -3.36 -13.15
C HIS A 259 16.45 -3.24 -12.14
N GLN A 260 15.25 -3.71 -12.47
CA GLN A 260 14.16 -3.86 -11.50
C GLN A 260 14.59 -4.67 -10.28
N SER A 261 15.26 -5.80 -10.50
CA SER A 261 15.76 -6.65 -9.42
C SER A 261 16.77 -5.92 -8.53
N GLU A 262 17.74 -5.25 -9.14
CA GLU A 262 18.80 -4.52 -8.41
C GLU A 262 18.24 -3.38 -7.55
N VAL A 263 17.33 -2.58 -8.12
CA VAL A 263 16.73 -1.44 -7.42
C VAL A 263 15.84 -1.92 -6.28
N LEU A 264 14.97 -2.92 -6.51
CA LEU A 264 14.10 -3.45 -5.46
C LEU A 264 14.89 -4.06 -4.30
N GLU A 265 15.95 -4.83 -4.58
CA GLU A 265 16.82 -5.35 -3.51
C GLU A 265 17.45 -4.21 -2.70
N THR A 266 17.97 -3.20 -3.39
CA THR A 266 18.60 -2.04 -2.75
C THR A 266 17.62 -1.29 -1.86
N ILE A 267 16.39 -1.05 -2.32
CA ILE A 267 15.33 -0.41 -1.54
C ILE A 267 14.99 -1.25 -0.31
N ILE A 268 14.66 -2.54 -0.49
CA ILE A 268 14.21 -3.42 0.61
C ILE A 268 15.27 -3.55 1.69
N ARG A 269 16.54 -3.73 1.31
CA ARG A 269 17.65 -3.82 2.28
C ARG A 269 17.84 -2.49 3.03
N THR A 270 17.68 -1.36 2.34
CA THR A 270 17.74 -0.04 2.99
C THR A 270 16.61 0.13 4.01
N VAL A 271 15.36 -0.20 3.64
CA VAL A 271 14.21 -0.19 4.56
C VAL A 271 14.47 -1.11 5.76
N TYR A 272 14.95 -2.33 5.52
CA TYR A 272 15.26 -3.28 6.59
C TYR A 272 16.31 -2.74 7.57
N ASN A 273 17.35 -2.08 7.08
CA ASN A 273 18.40 -1.50 7.92
C ASN A 273 17.87 -0.35 8.78
N LEU A 274 16.96 0.47 8.26
CA LEU A 274 16.34 1.58 8.98
C LEU A 274 15.22 1.14 9.94
N ARG A 275 14.74 -0.12 9.84
CA ARG A 275 13.50 -0.55 10.49
C ARG A 275 13.45 -0.37 12.00
N GLN A 276 14.58 -0.60 12.68
CA GLN A 276 14.65 -0.49 14.14
C GLN A 276 14.60 0.96 14.57
N GLU A 277 15.32 1.82 13.84
CA GLU A 277 15.43 3.25 14.14
C GLU A 277 14.13 3.99 13.85
N LEU A 278 13.48 3.67 12.72
CA LEU A 278 12.27 4.37 12.27
C LEU A 278 10.96 3.66 12.67
N ASN A 279 11.05 2.57 13.45
CA ASN A 279 9.94 1.71 13.82
C ASN A 279 9.13 1.25 12.59
N ILE A 280 9.82 0.70 11.59
CA ILE A 280 9.21 0.13 10.39
C ILE A 280 8.97 -1.36 10.63
N THR A 281 7.75 -1.81 10.36
CA THR A 281 7.33 -3.18 10.68
C THR A 281 6.97 -4.00 9.44
N HIS A 282 6.54 -3.32 8.37
CA HIS A 282 6.02 -3.96 7.16
C HIS A 282 6.70 -3.43 5.90
N TYR A 283 6.81 -4.30 4.91
CA TYR A 283 7.16 -3.94 3.54
C TYR A 283 6.29 -4.68 2.54
N GLU A 284 5.53 -3.94 1.73
CA GLU A 284 4.57 -4.48 0.80
C GLU A 284 4.86 -4.02 -0.63
N LEU A 285 5.01 -5.00 -1.52
CA LEU A 285 5.42 -4.78 -2.90
C LEU A 285 4.20 -4.52 -3.80
N PHE A 286 4.32 -3.53 -4.67
CA PHE A 286 3.43 -3.32 -5.81
C PHE A 286 4.17 -3.65 -7.12
N GLY A 287 3.86 -4.73 -7.83
CA GLY A 287 2.86 -5.78 -7.55
C GLY A 287 3.31 -7.16 -8.06
N LEU A 288 2.46 -8.18 -7.90
CA LEU A 288 2.83 -9.57 -8.23
C LEU A 288 3.08 -9.75 -9.73
N ARG A 289 2.19 -9.24 -10.59
CA ARG A 289 2.30 -9.39 -12.03
C ARG A 289 2.00 -8.10 -12.78
N ASP A 290 2.52 -8.03 -14.00
CA ASP A 290 2.19 -6.99 -14.96
C ASP A 290 0.69 -6.98 -15.27
N ALA A 291 0.14 -5.79 -15.52
CA ALA A 291 -1.20 -5.64 -16.06
C ALA A 291 -1.28 -6.26 -17.46
N ASP A 292 -0.34 -5.88 -18.33
CA ASP A 292 -0.22 -6.32 -19.72
C ASP A 292 1.25 -6.20 -20.17
N SER A 293 1.97 -7.31 -20.30
CA SER A 293 3.40 -7.32 -20.65
C SER A 293 3.64 -6.99 -22.13
N SER A 294 2.59 -6.89 -22.96
CA SER A 294 2.71 -6.46 -24.37
C SER A 294 2.74 -4.94 -24.53
N LYS A 295 2.38 -4.19 -23.48
CA LYS A 295 2.42 -2.73 -23.47
C LYS A 295 3.77 -2.27 -22.93
N ASP A 296 4.47 -1.46 -23.70
CA ASP A 296 5.78 -0.92 -23.33
C ASP A 296 5.71 0.22 -22.31
N ASP A 297 4.54 0.53 -21.74
CA ASP A 297 4.36 1.60 -20.77
C ASP A 297 4.58 1.10 -19.34
N LEU A 298 5.28 1.89 -18.51
CA LEU A 298 5.63 1.49 -17.13
C LEU A 298 4.41 1.09 -16.29
N PHE A 299 3.25 1.75 -16.47
CA PHE A 299 2.07 1.46 -15.65
C PHE A 299 1.52 0.07 -15.91
N HIS A 300 1.80 -0.52 -17.08
CA HIS A 300 1.44 -1.89 -17.38
C HIS A 300 2.44 -2.93 -16.86
N GLN A 301 3.63 -2.50 -16.45
CA GLN A 301 4.78 -3.38 -16.20
C GLN A 301 5.39 -3.28 -14.77
N PHE A 302 4.57 -2.97 -13.76
CA PHE A 302 5.00 -2.94 -12.36
C PHE A 302 5.30 -4.32 -11.75
N GLY A 303 4.83 -5.40 -12.38
CA GLY A 303 4.93 -6.74 -11.82
C GLY A 303 6.37 -7.23 -11.68
N ILE A 304 6.60 -8.07 -10.66
CA ILE A 304 7.77 -8.96 -10.60
C ILE A 304 7.58 -10.24 -11.43
N MET A 305 6.38 -10.41 -12.00
CA MET A 305 6.04 -11.44 -12.99
C MET A 305 5.43 -10.76 -14.23
N ARG A 306 5.49 -11.44 -15.37
CA ARG A 306 4.74 -11.06 -16.56
C ARG A 306 3.24 -11.33 -16.37
N ASP A 307 2.42 -10.80 -17.26
CA ASP A 307 0.97 -10.99 -17.27
C ASP A 307 0.53 -12.45 -17.43
N ASP A 308 1.39 -13.30 -17.98
CA ASP A 308 1.23 -14.76 -18.08
C ASP A 308 1.76 -15.54 -16.86
N TYR A 309 2.16 -14.83 -15.78
CA TYR A 309 2.77 -15.39 -14.57
C TYR A 309 4.15 -16.04 -14.78
N THR A 310 4.85 -15.72 -15.88
CA THR A 310 6.27 -16.03 -16.02
C THR A 310 7.08 -15.10 -15.09
N PRO A 311 7.91 -15.63 -14.18
CA PRO A 311 8.67 -14.80 -13.25
C PRO A 311 9.74 -13.95 -13.96
N LYS A 312 9.88 -12.69 -13.54
CA LYS A 312 11.05 -11.86 -13.83
C LYS A 312 12.16 -12.14 -12.80
N PRO A 313 13.42 -11.69 -13.00
CA PRO A 313 14.49 -11.82 -12.02
C PRO A 313 14.09 -11.30 -10.62
N ALA A 314 13.38 -10.18 -10.57
CA ALA A 314 12.88 -9.58 -9.32
C ALA A 314 11.98 -10.51 -8.49
N PHE A 315 11.30 -11.49 -9.10
CA PHE A 315 10.52 -12.49 -8.37
C PHE A 315 11.40 -13.32 -7.44
N TYR A 316 12.54 -13.79 -7.95
CA TYR A 316 13.47 -14.62 -7.20
C TYR A 316 14.20 -13.81 -6.12
N THR A 317 14.53 -12.56 -6.42
CA THR A 317 15.11 -11.61 -5.48
C THR A 317 14.16 -11.33 -4.32
N PHE A 318 12.90 -11.02 -4.62
CA PHE A 318 11.89 -10.79 -3.58
C PHE A 318 11.65 -12.04 -2.73
N GLN A 319 11.57 -13.22 -3.36
CA GLN A 319 11.49 -14.50 -2.66
C GLN A 319 12.66 -14.69 -1.68
N HIS A 320 13.89 -14.41 -2.11
CA HIS A 320 15.08 -14.52 -1.26
C HIS A 320 15.02 -13.57 -0.07
N LEU A 321 14.64 -12.31 -0.29
CA LEU A 321 14.52 -11.29 0.75
C LEU A 321 13.44 -11.64 1.78
N ILE A 322 12.31 -12.24 1.36
CA ILE A 322 11.31 -12.77 2.31
C ILE A 322 11.93 -13.85 3.22
N GLN A 323 12.71 -14.78 2.66
CA GLN A 323 13.34 -15.82 3.46
C GLN A 323 14.39 -15.26 4.44
N GLU A 324 15.19 -14.32 3.98
CA GLU A 324 16.30 -13.73 4.72
C GLU A 324 15.83 -12.75 5.81
N LEU A 325 14.90 -11.85 5.45
CA LEU A 325 14.54 -10.67 6.23
C LEU A 325 13.14 -10.74 6.83
N GLY A 326 12.31 -11.68 6.36
CA GLY A 326 10.91 -11.81 6.76
C GLY A 326 10.74 -12.44 8.13
N ILE A 327 9.61 -12.20 8.77
CA ILE A 327 9.15 -12.95 9.95
C ILE A 327 8.35 -14.19 9.57
#